data_AF-A0A0G4LAE4-F1
#
_entry.id   AF-A0A0G4LAE4-F1
#
_cell.length_a   1.000
_cell.length_b   1.000
_cell.length_c   1.000
_cell.angle_alpha   90.00
_cell.angle_beta   90.00
_cell.angle_gamma   90.00
#
_symmetry.space_group_name_H-M   'P 1'
#
loop_
_entity.id
_entity.type
_entity.pdbx_description
1 polymer ?
#
loop_
_entity_poly.entity_id
_entity_poly.type
_entity_poly.pdbx_seq_one_letter_code
_entity_poly.pdbx_strand_id
1 'polypeptide(L)'
;WTLIIYGVVHLASAFIALAMQGGKKRSLMYLWVAPIVYVAAALIQGLLAGSVVGLVLGAVYNAGYFSMSTWVPVLWGVINVLVLIVSSFSIQGGL
;
A
#
# COMPACT_ATOMS: atom_id res chain seq x y z
N TRP A 1 -3.58 -10.10 2.93
CA TRP A 1 -4.17 -8.83 3.38
C TRP A 1 -3.34 -7.61 3.01
N THR A 2 -2.06 -7.53 3.37
CA THR A 2 -1.19 -6.39 3.03
C THR A 2 -1.17 -6.07 1.53
N LEU A 3 -0.94 -7.06 0.65
CA LEU A 3 -0.97 -6.85 -0.81
C LEU A 3 -2.29 -6.25 -1.33
N ILE A 4 -3.42 -6.72 -0.80
CA ILE A 4 -4.74 -6.23 -1.19
C ILE A 4 -4.91 -4.77 -0.76
N ILE A 5 -4.56 -4.46 0.49
CA ILE A 5 -4.72 -3.11 1.06
C ILE A 5 -3.79 -2.11 0.35
N TYR A 6 -2.51 -2.48 0.15
CA TYR A 6 -1.56 -1.67 -0.61
C TYR A 6 -2.02 -1.46 -2.05
N GLY A 7 -2.49 -2.54 -2.71
CA GLY A 7 -3.02 -2.50 -4.07
C GLY A 7 -4.20 -1.54 -4.20
N VAL A 8 -5.21 -1.65 -3.34
CA VAL A 8 -6.39 -0.77 -3.36
C VAL A 8 -5.98 0.69 -3.20
N VAL A 9 -5.11 1.02 -2.25
CA VAL A 9 -4.70 2.41 -2.02
C VAL A 9 -3.89 2.97 -3.17
N HIS A 10 -2.91 2.22 -3.70
CA HIS A 10 -2.11 2.69 -4.82
C HIS A 10 -2.93 2.81 -6.11
N LEU A 11 -3.89 1.90 -6.35
CA LEU A 11 -4.80 2.00 -7.50
C LEU A 11 -5.75 3.18 -7.37
N ALA A 12 -6.27 3.46 -6.17
CA ALA A 12 -7.07 4.66 -5.92
C ALA A 12 -6.26 5.94 -6.18
N SER A 13 -5.01 6.00 -5.69
CA SER A 13 -4.09 7.12 -5.96
C SER A 13 -3.78 7.26 -7.45
N ALA A 14 -3.52 6.16 -8.16
CA ALA A 14 -3.32 6.16 -9.60
C ALA A 14 -4.54 6.70 -10.35
N PHE A 15 -5.74 6.25 -9.98
CA PHE A 15 -6.99 6.72 -10.58
C PHE A 15 -7.18 8.22 -10.39
N ILE A 16 -6.96 8.74 -9.18
CA ILE A 16 -7.03 10.19 -8.89
C ILE A 16 -5.99 10.94 -9.73
N ALA A 17 -4.75 10.45 -9.80
CA ALA A 17 -3.69 11.07 -10.59
C ALA A 17 -4.02 11.13 -12.08
N LEU A 18 -4.62 10.06 -12.62
CA LEU A 18 -5.09 10.02 -14.02
C LEU A 18 -6.25 11.00 -14.25
N ALA A 19 -7.24 11.04 -13.35
CA ALA A 19 -8.38 11.94 -13.44
C ALA A 19 -7.93 13.41 -13.46
N MET A 20 -6.90 13.77 -12.69
CA MET A 20 -6.33 15.13 -12.68
C MET A 20 -5.58 15.49 -13.97
N GLN A 21 -5.17 14.52 -14.79
CA GLN A 21 -4.37 14.74 -16.00
C GLN A 21 -5.19 14.75 -17.31
N GLY A 22 -6.49 14.45 -17.25
CA GLY A 22 -7.38 14.16 -18.37
C GLY A 22 -7.65 15.25 -19.43
N GLY A 23 -6.87 16.34 -19.49
CA GLY A 23 -7.08 17.44 -20.44
C GLY A 23 -5.90 17.78 -21.37
N LYS A 24 -4.71 17.18 -21.20
CA LYS A 24 -3.49 17.61 -21.93
C LYS A 24 -2.99 16.49 -22.85
N LYS A 25 -2.74 16.76 -24.14
CA LYS A 25 -2.23 15.77 -25.13
C LYS A 25 -0.92 15.07 -24.72
N ARG A 26 -0.11 15.68 -23.83
CA ARG A 26 1.10 15.07 -23.22
C ARG A 26 0.77 13.96 -22.20
N SER A 27 -0.51 13.75 -21.88
CA SER A 27 -1.05 12.78 -20.93
C SER A 27 -0.89 11.34 -21.40
N LEU A 28 -0.85 11.03 -22.71
CA LEU A 28 -0.93 9.64 -23.17
C LEU A 28 0.20 8.74 -22.63
N MET A 29 1.44 9.25 -22.54
CA MET A 29 2.55 8.51 -21.90
C MET A 29 2.35 8.39 -20.38
N TYR A 30 1.87 9.46 -19.74
CA TYR A 30 1.55 9.47 -18.31
C TYR A 30 0.39 8.51 -17.96
N LEU A 31 -0.57 8.31 -18.86
CA LEU A 31 -1.69 7.38 -18.67
C LEU A 31 -1.21 5.94 -18.44
N TRP A 32 -0.08 5.57 -19.04
CA TRP A 32 0.50 4.22 -18.90
C TRP A 32 1.57 4.17 -17.81
N VAL A 33 2.43 5.17 -17.73
CA VAL A 33 3.55 5.17 -16.78
C VAL A 33 3.05 5.25 -15.33
N ALA A 34 2.05 6.10 -15.04
CA ALA A 34 1.58 6.27 -13.68
C ALA A 34 1.02 4.96 -13.08
N PRO A 35 0.03 4.27 -13.70
CA PRO A 35 -0.48 3.02 -13.15
C PRO A 35 0.59 1.95 -12.93
N ILE A 36 1.56 1.83 -13.86
CA ILE A 36 2.65 0.85 -13.74
C ILE A 36 3.49 1.13 -12.49
N VAL A 37 3.86 2.38 -12.27
CA VAL A 37 4.65 2.78 -11.10
C VAL A 37 3.88 2.52 -9.80
N TYR A 38 2.60 2.88 -9.75
CA TYR A 38 1.77 2.66 -8.56
C TYR A 38 1.58 1.16 -8.26
N VAL A 39 1.37 0.33 -9.29
CA VAL A 39 1.26 -1.14 -9.12
C VAL A 39 2.59 -1.72 -8.65
N ALA A 40 3.72 -1.34 -9.25
CA ALA A 40 5.03 -1.81 -8.84
C ALA A 40 5.33 -1.44 -7.37
N ALA A 41 5.04 -0.21 -6.97
CA ALA A 41 5.19 0.24 -5.58
C ALA A 41 4.30 -0.57 -4.62
N ALA A 42 3.02 -0.78 -4.97
CA ALA A 42 2.09 -1.57 -4.17
C ALA A 42 2.55 -3.02 -3.98
N LEU A 43 3.06 -3.64 -5.05
CA LEU A 43 3.56 -5.01 -5.02
C LEU A 43 4.79 -5.10 -4.11
N ILE A 44 5.79 -4.23 -4.31
CA ILE A 44 7.02 -4.25 -3.53
C ILE A 44 6.72 -4.00 -2.05
N GLN A 45 6.01 -2.93 -1.72
CA GLN A 45 5.73 -2.57 -0.34
C GLN A 45 4.80 -3.59 0.34
N GLY A 46 3.76 -4.05 -0.36
CA GLY A 46 2.81 -5.03 0.16
C GLY A 46 3.43 -6.42 0.39
N LEU A 47 4.35 -6.86 -0.48
CA LEU A 47 5.12 -8.11 -0.32
C LEU A 47 6.07 -8.02 0.87
N LEU A 48 6.85 -6.94 0.98
CA LEU A 48 7.82 -6.79 2.07
C LEU A 48 7.11 -6.68 3.41
N ALA A 49 6.14 -5.77 3.55
CA ALA A 49 5.38 -5.59 4.79
C ALA A 49 4.57 -6.84 5.16
N GLY A 50 4.05 -7.55 4.16
CA GLY A 50 3.30 -8.80 4.33
C GLY A 50 4.16 -9.98 4.75
N SER A 51 5.34 -10.13 4.17
CA SER A 51 6.25 -11.24 4.48
C SER A 51 6.79 -11.12 5.90
N VAL A 52 7.20 -9.92 6.32
CA VAL A 52 7.68 -9.68 7.68
C VAL A 52 6.61 -10.05 8.71
N VAL A 53 5.39 -9.50 8.57
CA VAL A 53 4.33 -9.78 9.54
C VAL A 53 3.85 -11.23 9.46
N GLY A 54 3.81 -11.82 8.27
CA GLY A 54 3.38 -13.20 8.08
C GLY A 54 4.30 -14.18 8.78
N LEU A 55 5.62 -13.98 8.67
CA LEU A 55 6.62 -14.78 9.37
C LEU A 55 6.54 -14.59 10.88
N VAL A 56 6.46 -13.34 11.36
CA VAL A 56 6.38 -13.04 12.80
C VAL A 56 5.12 -13.65 13.41
N LEU A 57 3.95 -13.40 12.83
CA LEU A 57 2.69 -13.94 13.34
C LEU A 57 2.65 -15.46 13.23
N GLY A 58 3.14 -16.04 12.13
CA GLY A 58 3.23 -17.49 11.97
C GLY A 58 4.03 -18.15 13.09
N ALA A 59 5.19 -17.57 13.43
CA ALA A 59 6.01 -18.07 14.53
C ALA A 59 5.33 -17.93 15.90
N VAL A 60 4.73 -16.77 16.19
CA VAL A 60 4.08 -16.49 17.49
C VAL A 60 2.87 -17.39 17.71
N TYR A 61 1.99 -17.50 16.72
CA TYR A 61 0.79 -18.33 16.84
C TYR A 61 1.12 -19.82 16.90
N ASN A 62 2.16 -20.27 16.18
CA ASN A 62 2.63 -21.64 16.27
C ASN A 62 3.23 -21.96 17.65
N ALA A 63 4.09 -21.08 18.19
CA ALA A 63 4.69 -21.26 19.51
C ALA A 63 3.65 -21.22 20.64
N GLY A 64 2.62 -20.39 20.50
CA GLY A 64 1.54 -20.26 21.47
C GLY A 64 0.42 -21.31 21.35
N TYR A 65 0.48 -22.21 20.36
CA TYR A 65 -0.61 -23.14 20.04
C TYR A 65 -1.98 -22.45 19.89
N PHE A 66 -1.99 -21.24 19.34
CA PHE A 66 -3.21 -20.45 19.16
C PHE A 66 -3.68 -20.50 17.70
N SER A 67 -5.00 -20.48 17.50
CA SER A 67 -5.57 -20.27 16.17
C SER A 67 -5.41 -18.81 15.74
N MET A 68 -4.88 -18.59 14.54
CA MET A 68 -4.60 -17.24 14.04
C MET A 68 -5.87 -16.57 13.49
N SER A 69 -6.23 -15.43 14.07
CA SER A 69 -7.33 -14.59 13.57
C SER A 69 -6.91 -13.81 12.32
N THR A 70 -7.75 -13.80 11.29
CA THR A 70 -7.50 -13.03 10.06
C THR A 70 -7.52 -11.52 10.28
N TRP A 71 -8.12 -11.05 11.39
CA TRP A 71 -8.19 -9.63 11.74
C TRP A 71 -6.83 -9.02 12.06
N VAL A 72 -5.89 -9.80 12.63
CA VAL A 72 -4.56 -9.29 13.02
C VAL A 72 -3.75 -8.87 11.77
N PRO A 73 -3.60 -9.72 10.73
CA PRO A 73 -2.99 -9.29 9.47
C PRO A 73 -3.71 -8.16 8.74
N VAL A 74 -5.04 -8.07 8.87
CA VAL A 74 -5.84 -6.99 8.26
C VAL A 74 -5.49 -5.65 8.90
N LEU A 75 -5.58 -5.56 10.23
CA LEU A 75 -5.27 -4.33 10.97
C LEU A 75 -3.83 -3.88 10.73
N TRP A 76 -2.88 -4.81 10.67
CA TRP A 76 -1.50 -4.50 10.31
C TRP A 76 -1.38 -3.82 8.95
N GLY A 77 -2.06 -4.37 7.93
CA GLY A 77 -2.06 -3.78 6.59
C GLY A 77 -2.67 -2.38 6.57
N VAL A 78 -3.76 -2.16 7.32
CA VAL A 78 -4.39 -0.83 7.44
C VAL A 78 -3.45 0.17 8.09
N ILE A 79 -2.84 -0.18 9.23
CA ILE A 79 -1.88 0.69 9.95
C ILE A 79 -0.72 1.08 9.04
N ASN A 80 -0.13 0.11 8.33
CA ASN A 80 1.01 0.37 7.44
C ASN A 80 0.68 1.38 6.35
N VAL A 81 -0.50 1.24 5.72
CA VAL A 81 -0.89 2.16 4.66
C VAL A 81 -1.28 3.53 5.20
N LEU A 82 -1.89 3.62 6.39
CA LEU A 82 -2.12 4.91 7.07
C LEU A 82 -0.80 5.62 7.37
N VAL A 83 0.20 4.91 7.90
CA VAL A 83 1.55 5.45 8.13
C VAL A 83 2.15 5.92 6.80
N LEU A 84 2.08 5.10 5.75
CA LEU A 84 2.58 5.47 4.42
C LEU A 84 1.93 6.77 3.91
N ILE A 85 0.61 6.90 4.05
CA ILE A 85 -0.13 8.09 3.63
C ILE A 85 0.34 9.32 4.43
N VAL A 86 0.40 9.22 5.76
CA VAL A 86 0.84 10.32 6.62
C VAL A 86 2.27 10.73 6.30
N SER A 87 3.17 9.77 6.09
CA SER A 87 4.57 10.01 5.72
C SER A 87 4.75 10.56 4.30
N SER A 88 3.76 10.38 3.42
CA SER A 88 3.81 10.88 2.04
C SER A 88 3.57 12.39 1.94
N PHE A 89 2.91 12.99 2.93
CA PHE A 89 2.80 14.43 3.01
C PHE A 89 4.13 15.00 3.49
N SER A 90 4.76 15.85 2.66
CA SER A 90 5.83 16.71 3.18
C SER A 90 5.23 17.58 4.27
N ILE A 91 5.81 17.58 5.48
CA ILE A 91 5.60 18.66 6.45
C ILE A 91 6.06 19.96 5.76
N GLN A 92 5.13 20.64 5.10
CA GLN A 92 5.29 21.97 4.52
C GLN A 92 4.75 23.04 5.49
N GLY A 93 4.44 22.66 6.74
CA GLY A 93 3.85 23.52 7.77
C GLY A 93 4.75 23.77 8.98
N GLY A 94 6.07 23.93 8.79
CA GLY A 94 7.00 24.24 9.87
C GLY A 94 8.05 25.27 9.44
N LEU A 95 7.72 26.57 9.67
CA LEU A 95 8.51 27.81 9.48
C LEU A 95 8.85 28.22 8.04
#